data_AF-A0A3D4NVJ3-F1
#
_entry.id   AF-A0A3D4NVJ3-F1
#
_cell.length_a   1.000
_cell.length_b   1.000
_cell.length_c   1.000
_cell.angle_alpha   90.00
_cell.angle_beta   90.00
_cell.angle_gamma   90.00
#
_symmetry.space_group_name_H-M   'P 1'
#
loop_
_entity.id
_entity.type
_entity.pdbx_description
1 polymer ?
#
loop_
_entity_poly.entity_id
_entity_poly.type
_entity_poly.pdbx_seq_one_letter_code
_entity_poly.pdbx_strand_id
1 'polypeptide(L)' 'IWRNFDNQYWPAHYLIDAKGQVRFTHFGEGRYETQEKMIQQLLEEAKADAKAPSKA' A
#
# COMPACT_ATOMS: atom_id res chain seq x y z
N ILE A 1 -1.11 -23.52 20.53
CA ILE A 1 -0.20 -22.69 19.70
C ILE A 1 -0.99 -21.71 18.80
N TRP A 2 -1.99 -22.14 18.02
CA TRP A 2 -2.78 -21.24 17.13
C TRP A 2 -3.78 -20.29 17.82
N ARG A 3 -4.30 -20.65 19.02
CA ARG A 3 -5.32 -19.84 19.74
C ARG A 3 -4.77 -18.66 20.57
N ASN A 4 -3.44 -18.52 20.67
CA ASN A 4 -2.81 -17.51 21.54
C ASN A 4 -2.59 -16.14 20.90
N PHE A 5 -2.89 -15.99 19.60
CA PHE A 5 -2.54 -14.80 18.83
C PHE A 5 -3.71 -13.88 18.48
N ASP A 6 -4.95 -14.26 18.85
CA ASP A 6 -6.16 -13.51 18.46
C ASP A 6 -6.14 -13.10 16.97
N ASN A 7 -5.68 -14.03 16.12
CA ASN A 7 -5.40 -13.78 14.72
C ASN A 7 -6.73 -13.64 13.97
N GLN A 8 -7.16 -12.40 13.74
CA GLN A 8 -8.48 -12.14 13.14
C GLN A 8 -8.45 -12.28 11.61
N TYR A 9 -7.35 -12.00 10.90
CA TYR A 9 -7.27 -12.21 9.44
C TYR A 9 -5.83 -12.42 8.91
N TRP A 10 -5.67 -13.40 8.03
CA TRP A 10 -4.48 -13.67 7.23
C TRP A 10 -4.91 -13.92 5.78
N PRO A 11 -4.26 -13.37 4.74
CA PRO A 11 -3.16 -12.37 4.74
C PRO A 11 -3.66 -10.92 4.98
N ALA A 12 -2.74 -9.97 5.21
CA ALA A 12 -3.03 -8.54 5.25
C ALA A 12 -2.00 -7.74 4.44
N HIS A 13 -2.47 -6.80 3.61
CA HIS A 13 -1.67 -6.02 2.68
C HIS A 13 -1.77 -4.53 3.02
N TYR A 14 -0.63 -3.85 3.08
CA TYR A 14 -0.53 -2.41 3.29
C TYR A 14 0.29 -1.80 2.16
N LEU A 15 -0.26 -0.80 1.46
CA LEU A 15 0.49 -0.03 0.47
C LEU A 15 0.84 1.33 1.03
N ILE A 16 2.11 1.70 0.91
CA ILE A 16 2.71 2.92 1.43
C ILE A 16 3.29 3.70 0.26
N ASP A 17 3.04 5.00 0.21
CA ASP A 17 3.59 5.86 -0.84
C ASP A 17 5.03 6.29 -0.57
N ALA A 18 5.64 6.97 -1.54
CA ALA A 18 7.01 7.46 -1.45
C ALA A 18 7.22 8.51 -0.33
N LYS A 19 6.15 9.03 0.27
CA LYS A 19 6.17 9.97 1.40
C LYS A 19 5.98 9.26 2.75
N GLY A 20 5.87 7.93 2.75
CA GLY A 20 5.70 7.11 3.96
C GLY A 20 4.25 7.07 4.47
N GLN A 21 3.26 7.51 3.70
CA GLN A 21 1.87 7.50 4.12
C GLN A 21 1.19 6.19 3.68
N VAL A 22 0.35 5.62 4.55
CA VAL A 22 -0.46 4.45 4.20
C VAL A 22 -1.59 4.88 3.28
N ARG A 23 -1.66 4.29 2.09
CA ARG A 23 -2.62 4.65 1.05
C ARG A 23 -3.64 3.56 0.77
N PHE A 24 -3.35 2.33 1.19
CA PHE A 24 -4.27 1.21 1.07
C PHE A 24 -4.03 0.18 2.16
N THR A 25 -5.11 -0.43 2.62
CA THR A 25 -5.08 -1.57 3.55
C THR A 25 -6.12 -2.59 3.13
N HIS A 26 -5.72 -3.85 3.03
CA HIS A 26 -6.62 -4.96 2.70
C HIS A 26 -6.35 -6.16 3.58
N PHE A 27 -7.40 -6.69 4.19
CA PHE A 27 -7.38 -7.92 4.98
C PHE A 27 -8.05 -9.04 4.19
N GLY A 28 -7.47 -10.24 4.23
CA GLY A 28 -7.89 -11.41 3.47
C GLY A 28 -7.19 -11.57 2.12
N GLU A 29 -7.46 -12.70 1.47
CA GLU A 29 -6.95 -13.02 0.14
C GLU A 29 -7.78 -12.32 -0.94
N GLY A 30 -7.12 -11.86 -2.02
CA GLY A 30 -7.78 -11.31 -3.20
C GLY A 30 -7.51 -9.83 -3.44
N ARG A 31 -8.40 -9.19 -4.22
CA ARG A 31 -8.28 -7.79 -4.69
C ARG A 31 -6.96 -7.48 -5.40
N TYR A 32 -6.32 -8.46 -6.01
CA TYR A 32 -5.04 -8.29 -6.71
C TYR A 32 -5.08 -7.20 -7.77
N GLU A 33 -6.17 -7.10 -8.55
CA GLU A 33 -6.34 -6.03 -9.54
C GLU A 33 -6.43 -4.63 -8.91
N THR A 34 -7.07 -4.52 -7.75
CA THR A 34 -7.14 -3.24 -7.01
C THR A 34 -5.79 -2.89 -6.40
N GLN A 35 -5.07 -3.89 -5.87
CA GLN A 35 -3.73 -3.70 -5.34
C GLN A 35 -2.77 -3.25 -6.45
N GLU A 36 -2.80 -3.89 -7.61
CA GLU A 36 -1.99 -3.54 -8.78
C GLU A 36 -2.27 -2.12 -9.27
N LYS A 37 -3.54 -1.73 -9.40
CA LYS A 37 -3.91 -0.34 -9.78
C LYS A 37 -3.40 0.68 -8.77
N MET A 38 -3.49 0.38 -7.47
CA MET A 38 -2.95 1.26 -6.43
C MET A 38 -1.43 1.36 -6.51
N ILE A 39 -0.72 0.26 -6.73
CA ILE A 39 0.73 0.26 -6.93
C ILE A 39 1.11 1.15 -8.13
N GLN A 40 0.43 1.00 -9.27
CA GLN A 40 0.67 1.81 -10.45
C GLN A 40 0.46 3.30 -10.17
N GLN A 41 -0.65 3.66 -9.51
CA GLN A 41 -0.93 5.03 -9.13
C GLN A 41 0.15 5.61 -8.20
N LEU A 42 0.58 4.85 -7.18
CA LEU A 42 1.62 5.32 -6.26
C LEU A 42 2.97 5.51 -6.96
N LEU A 43 3.30 4.68 -7.94
CA LEU A 43 4.50 4.86 -8.76
C LEU A 43 4.41 6.09 -9.65
N GLU A 44 3.24 6.40 -10.21
CA GLU A 44 3.02 7.63 -10.99
C GLU A 44 3.12 8.88 -10.10
N GLU A 45 2.51 8.87 -8.92
CA GLU A 45 2.61 9.94 -7.92
C GLU A 45 4.07 10.17 -7.51
N ALA A 46 4.81 9.10 -7.20
CA ALA A 46 6.23 9.19 -6.85
C ALA A 46 7.10 9.77 -7.98
N LYS A 47 6.83 9.39 -9.24
CA LYS A 47 7.52 9.95 -10.41
C LYS A 47 7.19 11.42 -10.63
N ALA A 48 5.93 11.80 -10.43
CA ALA A 48 5.50 13.19 -10.53
C ALA A 48 6.15 14.05 -9.45
N ASP A 49 6.20 13.56 -8.20
CA ASP A 49 6.90 14.21 -7.09
C ASP A 49 8.41 14.35 -7.38
N ALA A 50 9.05 13.32 -7.93
CA ALA A 50 10.46 13.38 -8.30
C ALA A 50 10.76 14.36 -9.45
N LYS A 51 9.77 14.63 -10.31
CA LYS A 51 9.89 15.58 -11.44
C LYS A 51 9.53 17.01 -11.03
N ALA A 52 8.80 17.21 -9.94
CA ALA A 52 8.48 18.53 -9.44
C ALA A 52 9.79 19.20 -8.96
N PRO A 53 10.07 20.45 -9.38
CA PRO A 53 11.24 21.16 -8.88
C PRO A 53 11.11 21.30 -7.37
N SER A 54 12.16 20.93 -6.64
CA SER A 54 12.25 21.12 -5.21
C SER A 54 11.94 22.59 -4.91
N LYS A 55 10.83 22.86 -4.23
CA LYS A 55 10.52 24.21 -3.74
C LYS A 55 11.62 24.57 -2.75
N ALA A 56 12.52 25.45 -3.18
CA ALA A 56 13.49 26.14 -2.34
C ALA A 56 12.80 27.16 -1.44
#